data_AF-A0A512N3B3-F1
#
_entry.id   AF-A0A512N3B3-F1
#
_cell.length_a   1.000
_cell.length_b   1.000
_cell.length_c   1.000
_cell.angle_alpha   90.00
_cell.angle_beta   90.00
_cell.angle_gamma   90.00
#
_symmetry.space_group_name_H-M   'P 1'
#
loop_
_entity.id
_entity.type
_entity.pdbx_description
1 polymer ?
#
loop_
_entity_poly.entity_id
_entity_poly.type
_entity_poly.pdbx_seq_one_letter_code
_entity_poly.pdbx_strand_id
1 'polypeptide(L)'
;MKPVLALALSLATSLAALLAPTIAQAHPHIWIQQVVRAVAKDGKYTHVEIEWRFDPFASEIEIPLIDENKDGKFSSAEIKALEGDMMPELKKNGFLTWLNAGGKDVRPAKPPAFTARIDDPASFTLPDWDRSAGDKAGMPMPENKRASQPAGPRPTGPRNLVYVMRFDLPQPAKVFSITTFDPDDFIRIEVNKDQIPAGCALAKSTTYKAEFVRGYPVFADTMTCQLP
;
A
#
# COMPACT_ATOMS: atom_id res chain seq x y z
N MET A 1 -19.46 20.74 54.99
CA MET A 1 -19.17 21.34 53.67
C MET A 1 -18.00 20.69 52.93
N LYS A 2 -16.90 20.29 53.59
CA LYS A 2 -15.74 19.65 52.92
C LYS A 2 -15.98 18.26 52.25
N PRO A 3 -16.77 17.32 52.80
CA PRO A 3 -16.87 15.96 52.22
C PRO A 3 -17.78 15.90 50.98
N VAL A 4 -18.81 16.76 50.90
CA VAL A 4 -19.70 16.87 49.74
C VAL A 4 -18.95 17.43 48.54
N LEU A 5 -18.04 18.37 48.78
CA LEU A 5 -17.20 18.96 47.74
C LEU A 5 -16.19 17.95 47.18
N ALA A 6 -15.64 17.07 48.04
CA ALA A 6 -14.74 16.01 47.62
C ALA A 6 -15.46 14.97 46.74
N LEU A 7 -16.66 14.53 47.14
CA LEU A 7 -17.45 13.55 46.39
C LEU A 7 -17.92 14.11 45.03
N ALA A 8 -18.33 15.37 44.98
CA ALA A 8 -18.71 16.05 43.73
C ALA A 8 -17.52 16.19 42.77
N LEU A 9 -16.32 16.45 43.29
CA LEU A 9 -15.10 16.56 42.50
C LEU A 9 -14.67 15.19 41.94
N SER A 10 -14.82 14.11 42.72
CA SER A 10 -14.57 12.74 42.28
C SER A 10 -15.55 12.28 41.19
N LEU A 11 -16.83 12.66 41.31
CA LEU A 11 -17.84 12.29 40.33
C LEU A 11 -17.65 13.05 39.01
N ALA A 12 -17.27 14.33 39.09
CA ALA A 12 -16.96 15.16 37.93
C ALA A 12 -15.71 14.68 37.17
N THR A 13 -14.67 14.23 37.88
CA THR A 13 -13.47 13.63 37.24
C THR A 13 -13.78 12.29 36.59
N SER A 14 -14.62 11.47 37.22
CA SER A 14 -15.06 10.18 36.67
C SER A 14 -15.88 10.36 35.38
N LEU A 15 -16.77 11.34 35.35
CA LEU A 15 -17.61 11.64 34.18
C LEU A 15 -16.81 12.26 33.03
N ALA A 16 -15.80 13.09 33.34
CA ALA A 16 -14.88 13.64 32.35
C ALA A 16 -13.99 12.55 31.71
N ALA A 17 -13.60 11.52 32.46
CA ALA A 17 -12.85 10.38 31.92
C ALA A 17 -13.68 9.48 30.99
N LEU A 18 -15.00 9.41 31.19
CA LEU A 18 -15.94 8.68 30.31
C LEU A 18 -16.29 9.43 29.02
N LEU A 19 -16.07 10.76 28.98
CA LEU A 19 -16.28 11.63 27.82
C LEU A 19 -15.00 11.93 27.05
N ALA A 20 -13.85 11.41 27.51
CA ALA A 20 -12.61 11.52 26.76
C ALA A 20 -12.77 10.77 25.43
N PRO A 21 -12.63 11.44 24.27
CA PRO A 21 -12.73 10.77 22.98
C PRO A 21 -11.66 9.68 22.93
N THR A 22 -12.07 8.41 22.91
CA THR A 22 -11.17 7.34 22.52
C THR A 22 -10.75 7.66 21.10
N ILE A 23 -9.45 7.88 20.89
CA ILE A 23 -8.87 8.10 19.56
C ILE A 23 -9.29 6.91 18.69
N ALA A 24 -10.27 7.12 17.80
CA ALA A 24 -10.58 6.18 16.75
C ALA A 24 -9.41 6.19 15.78
N GLN A 25 -8.75 5.04 15.59
CA GLN A 25 -7.68 4.90 14.61
C GLN A 25 -8.27 5.09 13.21
N ALA A 26 -7.80 6.11 12.49
CA ALA A 26 -8.07 6.25 11.06
C ALA A 26 -7.33 5.12 10.31
N HIS A 27 -8.09 4.32 9.57
CA HIS A 27 -7.67 3.21 8.68
C HIS A 27 -7.19 3.75 7.31
N PRO A 28 -6.69 2.93 6.36
CA PRO A 28 -5.58 3.30 5.46
C PRO A 28 -5.90 4.41 4.46
N HIS A 29 -4.90 5.25 4.18
CA HIS A 29 -5.03 6.44 3.33
C HIS A 29 -4.80 6.13 1.85
N ILE A 30 -4.29 4.94 1.52
CA ILE A 30 -3.89 4.55 0.17
C ILE A 30 -4.36 3.14 -0.12
N TRP A 31 -4.99 2.98 -1.28
CA TRP A 31 -5.30 1.69 -1.89
C TRP A 31 -4.39 1.45 -3.09
N ILE A 32 -3.80 0.25 -3.12
CA ILE A 32 -2.92 -0.17 -4.20
C ILE A 32 -3.48 -1.46 -4.80
N GLN A 33 -3.73 -1.45 -6.09
CA GLN A 33 -3.86 -2.69 -6.85
C GLN A 33 -2.46 -3.16 -7.23
N GLN A 34 -2.13 -4.38 -6.83
CA GLN A 34 -0.89 -5.06 -7.15
C GLN A 34 -1.09 -6.04 -8.31
N VAL A 35 -0.33 -5.87 -9.38
CA VAL A 35 -0.16 -6.91 -10.41
C VAL A 35 1.18 -7.58 -10.19
N VAL A 36 1.21 -8.90 -10.18
CA VAL A 36 2.46 -9.64 -10.00
C VAL A 36 2.76 -10.48 -11.23
N ARG A 37 3.96 -10.35 -11.77
CA ARG A 37 4.45 -11.11 -12.92
C ARG A 37 5.62 -11.98 -12.51
N ALA A 38 5.43 -13.28 -12.63
CA ALA A 38 6.47 -14.27 -12.44
C ALA A 38 7.28 -14.46 -13.73
N VAL A 39 8.58 -14.17 -13.71
CA VAL A 39 9.38 -14.25 -14.94
C VAL A 39 10.31 -15.46 -14.90
N ALA A 40 10.08 -16.37 -15.84
CA ALA A 40 10.84 -17.61 -15.99
C ALA A 40 11.86 -17.54 -17.14
N LYS A 41 12.98 -18.21 -16.93
CA LYS A 41 14.00 -18.49 -17.94
C LYS A 41 14.51 -19.92 -17.72
N ASP A 42 14.65 -20.69 -18.80
CA ASP A 42 15.18 -22.06 -18.76
C ASP A 42 14.44 -22.97 -17.75
N GLY A 43 13.11 -22.85 -17.69
CA GLY A 43 12.25 -23.67 -16.81
C GLY A 43 12.33 -23.33 -15.32
N LYS A 44 12.87 -22.15 -14.96
CA LYS A 44 12.93 -21.66 -13.58
C LYS A 44 12.56 -20.19 -13.52
N TYR A 45 11.85 -19.78 -12.47
CA TYR A 45 11.67 -18.36 -12.15
C TYR A 45 13.00 -17.74 -11.78
N THR A 46 13.28 -16.55 -12.31
CA THR A 46 14.53 -15.81 -12.07
C THR A 46 14.31 -14.52 -11.30
N HIS A 47 13.15 -13.90 -11.48
CA HIS A 47 12.73 -12.68 -10.81
C HIS A 47 11.21 -12.58 -10.80
N VAL A 48 10.72 -11.68 -9.96
CA VAL A 48 9.32 -11.27 -9.92
C VAL A 48 9.25 -9.77 -10.18
N GLU A 49 8.31 -9.36 -11.01
CA GLU A 49 7.96 -7.95 -11.22
C GLU A 49 6.64 -7.68 -10.52
N ILE A 50 6.63 -6.62 -9.72
CA ILE A 50 5.46 -6.12 -9.01
C ILE A 50 5.12 -4.77 -9.59
N GLU A 51 3.88 -4.61 -10.04
CA GLU A 51 3.32 -3.34 -10.42
C GLU A 51 2.32 -2.89 -9.35
N TRP A 52 2.56 -1.75 -8.72
CA TRP A 52 1.65 -1.11 -7.78
C TRP A 52 0.96 0.05 -8.49
N ARG A 53 -0.35 -0.08 -8.67
CA ARG A 53 -1.22 0.98 -9.17
C ARG A 53 -1.89 1.63 -7.97
N PHE A 54 -1.50 2.86 -7.68
CA PHE A 54 -2.10 3.64 -6.62
C PHE A 54 -3.51 4.03 -7.03
N ASP A 55 -4.40 4.11 -6.07
CA ASP A 55 -5.75 4.63 -6.31
C ASP A 55 -5.68 6.08 -6.87
N PRO A 56 -6.66 6.49 -7.67
CA PRO A 56 -6.66 7.83 -8.24
C PRO A 56 -6.54 9.01 -7.25
N PHE A 57 -6.92 8.88 -5.98
CA PHE A 57 -6.87 9.96 -5.01
C PHE A 57 -5.43 10.17 -4.54
N ALA A 58 -4.76 9.10 -4.10
CA ALA A 58 -3.34 9.14 -3.79
C ALA A 58 -2.52 9.59 -5.02
N SER A 59 -2.91 9.13 -6.21
CA SER A 59 -2.26 9.51 -7.47
C SER A 59 -2.31 11.02 -7.74
N GLU A 60 -3.44 11.69 -7.49
CA GLU A 60 -3.54 13.15 -7.70
C GLU A 60 -2.75 13.98 -6.69
N ILE A 61 -2.42 13.40 -5.53
CA ILE A 61 -1.57 14.04 -4.52
C ILE A 61 -0.09 13.87 -4.89
N GLU A 62 0.32 12.67 -5.26
CA GLU A 62 1.73 12.30 -5.44
C GLU A 62 2.29 12.71 -6.82
N ILE A 63 1.50 12.56 -7.90
CA ILE A 63 1.99 12.84 -9.26
C ILE A 63 2.56 14.26 -9.39
N PRO A 64 1.90 15.34 -8.91
CA PRO A 64 2.45 16.70 -9.02
C PRO A 64 3.72 16.95 -8.21
N LEU A 65 4.00 16.11 -7.21
CA LEU A 65 5.24 16.18 -6.42
C LEU A 65 6.42 15.52 -7.15
N ILE A 66 6.13 14.54 -8.02
CA ILE A 66 7.12 13.79 -8.80
C ILE A 66 7.36 14.43 -10.19
N ASP A 67 6.30 14.85 -10.87
CA ASP A 67 6.31 15.53 -12.18
C ASP A 67 6.64 17.02 -11.98
N GLU A 68 7.89 17.30 -11.57
CA GLU A 68 8.38 18.64 -11.28
C GLU A 68 8.31 19.55 -12.51
N ASN A 69 8.59 18.99 -13.69
CA ASN A 69 8.58 19.72 -14.95
C ASN A 69 7.15 19.94 -15.52
N LYS A 70 6.16 19.24 -14.97
CA LYS A 70 4.72 19.32 -15.30
C LYS A 70 4.41 18.98 -16.75
N ASP A 71 5.17 18.08 -17.35
CA ASP A 71 4.96 17.63 -18.73
C ASP A 71 3.99 16.45 -18.85
N GLY A 72 3.51 15.94 -17.71
CA GLY A 72 2.54 14.86 -17.63
C GLY A 72 3.17 13.47 -17.76
N LYS A 73 4.49 13.35 -17.67
CA LYS A 73 5.26 12.10 -17.68
C LYS A 73 6.40 12.20 -16.67
N PHE A 74 6.92 11.06 -16.24
CA PHE A 74 8.14 11.05 -15.43
C PHE A 74 9.37 10.88 -16.32
N SER A 75 10.27 11.84 -16.22
CA SER A 75 11.61 11.73 -16.77
C SER A 75 12.48 10.75 -15.99
N SER A 76 13.58 10.28 -16.59
CA SER A 76 14.53 9.42 -15.89
C SER A 76 15.16 10.09 -14.67
N ALA A 77 15.23 11.44 -14.65
CA ALA A 77 15.76 12.18 -13.52
C ALA A 77 14.78 12.19 -12.34
N GLU A 78 13.49 12.45 -12.59
CA GLU A 78 12.42 12.42 -11.59
C GLU A 78 12.23 11.00 -11.02
N ILE A 79 12.26 9.97 -11.87
CA ILE A 79 12.20 8.57 -11.42
C ILE A 79 13.37 8.25 -10.48
N LYS A 80 14.58 8.73 -10.80
CA LYS A 80 15.77 8.50 -9.97
C LYS A 80 15.71 9.25 -8.65
N ALA A 81 15.18 10.48 -8.64
CA ALA A 81 14.95 11.23 -7.41
C ALA A 81 13.93 10.50 -6.52
N LEU A 82 12.79 10.12 -7.08
CA LEU A 82 11.76 9.33 -6.41
C LEU A 82 12.30 8.01 -5.84
N GLU A 83 13.11 7.28 -6.61
CA GLU A 83 13.77 6.06 -6.15
C GLU A 83 14.66 6.33 -4.93
N GLY A 84 15.44 7.42 -5.00
CA GLY A 84 16.36 7.83 -3.94
C GLY A 84 15.67 8.17 -2.62
N ASP A 85 14.48 8.78 -2.69
CA ASP A 85 13.71 9.16 -1.51
C ASP A 85 12.89 8.00 -0.94
N MET A 86 12.25 7.21 -1.81
CA MET A 86 11.31 6.17 -1.39
C MET A 86 11.98 4.85 -0.99
N MET A 87 12.99 4.38 -1.74
CA MET A 87 13.58 3.05 -1.51
C MET A 87 14.23 2.87 -0.13
N PRO A 88 14.90 3.88 0.46
CA PRO A 88 15.40 3.77 1.84
C PRO A 88 14.30 3.52 2.86
N GLU A 89 13.13 4.17 2.72
CA GLU A 89 11.99 3.98 3.63
C GLU A 89 11.34 2.60 3.43
N LEU A 90 11.07 2.22 2.17
CA LEU A 90 10.55 0.88 1.86
C LEU A 90 11.48 -0.23 2.37
N LYS A 91 12.80 -0.04 2.28
CA LYS A 91 13.78 -1.02 2.78
C LYS A 91 13.62 -1.29 4.29
N LYS A 92 13.28 -0.28 5.10
CA LYS A 92 13.07 -0.46 6.56
C LYS A 92 11.94 -1.45 6.85
N ASN A 93 10.95 -1.49 5.96
CA ASN A 93 9.78 -2.36 6.04
C ASN A 93 9.83 -3.54 5.05
N GLY A 94 11.03 -3.95 4.61
CA GLY A 94 11.20 -5.11 3.73
C GLY A 94 10.56 -4.94 2.35
N PHE A 95 10.47 -3.71 1.84
CA PHE A 95 9.76 -3.34 0.61
C PHE A 95 8.29 -3.74 0.60
N LEU A 96 7.69 -3.92 1.78
CA LEU A 96 6.35 -4.47 1.98
C LEU A 96 6.17 -5.83 1.28
N THR A 97 7.26 -6.54 0.95
CA THR A 97 7.25 -7.70 0.06
C THR A 97 8.04 -8.85 0.68
N TRP A 98 7.38 -9.98 0.91
CA TRP A 98 7.97 -11.21 1.44
C TRP A 98 7.97 -12.26 0.36
N LEU A 99 9.17 -12.74 0.02
CA LEU A 99 9.40 -13.71 -1.03
C LEU A 99 9.86 -15.03 -0.43
N ASN A 100 9.43 -16.14 -1.01
CA ASN A 100 9.99 -17.46 -0.80
C ASN A 100 10.32 -18.07 -2.16
N ALA A 101 11.51 -18.63 -2.33
CA ALA A 101 11.92 -19.29 -3.56
C ALA A 101 12.53 -20.66 -3.23
N GLY A 102 11.96 -21.72 -3.81
CA GLY A 102 12.43 -23.09 -3.58
C GLY A 102 12.38 -23.52 -2.10
N GLY A 103 11.40 -23.03 -1.34
CA GLY A 103 11.22 -23.35 0.08
C GLY A 103 12.09 -22.53 1.02
N LYS A 104 12.77 -21.48 0.55
CA LYS A 104 13.61 -20.60 1.37
C LYS A 104 13.12 -19.17 1.28
N ASP A 105 13.02 -18.52 2.44
CA ASP A 105 12.69 -17.10 2.50
C ASP A 105 13.80 -16.28 1.83
N VAL A 106 13.37 -15.37 0.97
CA VAL A 106 14.22 -14.46 0.23
C VAL A 106 14.07 -13.09 0.86
N ARG A 107 15.18 -12.58 1.39
CA ARG A 107 15.29 -11.18 1.82
C ARG A 107 16.08 -10.42 0.77
N PRO A 108 15.47 -9.46 0.05
CA PRO A 108 16.18 -8.65 -0.93
C PRO A 108 17.36 -7.92 -0.26
N ALA A 109 18.58 -8.26 -0.64
CA ALA A 109 19.79 -7.63 -0.09
C ALA A 109 20.02 -6.22 -0.66
N LYS A 110 19.40 -5.93 -1.80
CA LYS A 110 19.48 -4.66 -2.53
C LYS A 110 18.05 -4.16 -2.79
N PRO A 111 17.86 -2.84 -2.96
CA PRO A 111 16.62 -2.32 -3.52
C PRO A 111 16.27 -3.02 -4.83
N PRO A 112 14.98 -3.29 -5.10
CA PRO A 112 14.55 -3.77 -6.40
C PRO A 112 14.91 -2.74 -7.47
N ALA A 113 15.10 -3.18 -8.71
CA ALA A 113 15.15 -2.21 -9.80
C ALA A 113 13.78 -1.53 -9.91
N PHE A 114 13.78 -0.21 -10.08
CA PHE A 114 12.58 0.61 -9.98
C PHE A 114 12.35 1.44 -11.23
N THR A 115 11.08 1.60 -11.59
CA THR A 115 10.62 2.66 -12.48
C THR A 115 9.21 3.08 -12.08
N ALA A 116 8.80 4.26 -12.51
CA ALA A 116 7.46 4.78 -12.29
C ALA A 116 6.89 5.35 -13.59
N ARG A 117 5.56 5.36 -13.69
CA ARG A 117 4.84 5.98 -14.80
C ARG A 117 3.49 6.51 -14.34
N ILE A 118 2.86 7.26 -15.23
CA ILE A 118 1.48 7.71 -15.10
C ILE A 118 0.63 6.91 -16.10
N ASP A 119 -0.38 6.20 -15.59
CA ASP A 119 -1.44 5.63 -16.44
C ASP A 119 -2.58 6.66 -16.53
N ASP A 120 -2.73 7.31 -17.69
CA ASP A 120 -3.81 8.26 -18.00
C ASP A 120 -4.49 7.84 -19.34
N PRO A 121 -5.71 7.26 -19.32
CA PRO A 121 -6.59 7.12 -18.16
C PRO A 121 -6.14 6.02 -17.18
N ALA A 122 -6.70 6.07 -15.96
CA ALA A 122 -6.46 5.09 -14.90
C ALA A 122 -6.75 3.65 -15.35
N SER A 123 -5.80 2.75 -15.11
CA SER A 123 -5.90 1.29 -15.30
C SER A 123 -6.41 0.55 -14.06
N PHE A 124 -6.49 1.23 -12.91
CA PHE A 124 -7.09 0.78 -11.67
C PHE A 124 -8.01 1.86 -11.11
N THR A 125 -9.27 1.49 -10.90
CA THR A 125 -10.21 2.26 -10.10
C THR A 125 -10.90 1.30 -9.14
N LEU A 126 -11.39 1.83 -8.03
CA LEU A 126 -12.12 1.04 -7.05
C LEU A 126 -13.52 0.77 -7.58
N PRO A 127 -14.10 -0.43 -7.36
CA PRO A 127 -15.39 -0.82 -7.91
C PRO A 127 -16.54 0.17 -7.68
N ASP A 128 -16.46 0.98 -6.61
CA ASP A 128 -17.47 1.99 -6.25
C ASP A 128 -16.96 3.44 -6.20
N TRP A 129 -15.70 3.74 -6.59
CA TRP A 129 -14.97 5.02 -6.41
C TRP A 129 -15.72 6.07 -5.57
N ASP A 130 -16.00 5.72 -4.31
CA ASP A 130 -16.53 6.67 -3.35
C ASP A 130 -15.32 7.48 -2.93
N ARG A 131 -15.24 8.73 -3.37
CA ARG A 131 -14.16 9.64 -2.98
C ARG A 131 -14.02 9.77 -1.47
N SER A 132 -15.06 9.38 -0.71
CA SER A 132 -15.03 9.35 0.75
C SER A 132 -14.66 8.00 1.34
N ALA A 133 -14.43 6.93 0.57
CA ALA A 133 -14.11 5.60 1.10
C ALA A 133 -12.81 5.57 1.94
N GLY A 134 -11.87 6.49 1.69
CA GLY A 134 -10.71 6.75 2.57
C GLY A 134 -10.97 7.77 3.69
N ASP A 135 -12.05 8.55 3.59
CA ASP A 135 -12.35 9.73 4.41
C ASP A 135 -13.62 9.61 5.28
N LYS A 136 -14.27 8.44 5.38
CA LYS A 136 -15.52 8.28 6.18
C LYS A 136 -15.35 8.38 7.70
N ALA A 137 -14.21 8.86 8.19
CA ALA A 137 -14.11 9.39 9.54
C ALA A 137 -14.40 10.89 9.46
N GLY A 138 -15.61 11.32 9.87
CA GLY A 138 -16.02 12.73 9.94
C GLY A 138 -15.22 13.59 10.95
N MET A 139 -13.90 13.42 11.00
CA MET A 139 -12.95 14.13 11.84
C MET A 139 -11.94 14.85 10.94
N PRO A 140 -11.60 16.11 11.24
CA PRO A 140 -10.64 16.84 10.44
C PRO A 140 -9.23 16.24 10.60
N MET A 141 -8.55 15.99 9.48
CA MET A 141 -7.14 15.54 9.45
C MET A 141 -6.24 16.38 10.36
N PRO A 142 -5.16 15.85 10.97
CA PRO A 142 -4.19 16.66 11.72
C PRO A 142 -3.60 17.77 10.83
N GLU A 143 -3.50 19.01 11.32
CA GLU A 143 -3.06 20.16 10.52
C GLU A 143 -1.70 19.95 9.85
N ASN A 144 -0.79 19.25 10.52
CA ASN A 144 0.54 18.91 10.02
C ASN A 144 0.56 17.78 8.97
N LYS A 145 -0.60 17.16 8.69
CA LYS A 145 -0.78 16.12 7.67
C LYS A 145 -1.89 16.44 6.66
N ARG A 146 -2.49 17.64 6.76
CA ARG A 146 -3.38 18.16 5.72
C ARG A 146 -2.51 18.58 4.54
N ALA A 147 -2.57 17.84 3.43
CA ALA A 147 -2.35 18.49 2.15
C ALA A 147 -3.33 19.66 2.08
N SER A 148 -2.89 20.86 1.64
CA SER A 148 -3.83 21.90 1.23
C SER A 148 -4.81 21.23 0.28
N GLN A 149 -6.11 21.19 0.66
CA GLN A 149 -7.15 20.37 0.06
C GLN A 149 -6.82 19.92 -1.38
N PRO A 150 -6.69 18.61 -1.65
CA PRO A 150 -6.34 18.14 -2.98
C PRO A 150 -7.26 18.81 -3.99
N ALA A 151 -6.69 19.27 -5.11
CA ALA A 151 -7.46 19.92 -6.16
C ALA A 151 -8.65 19.03 -6.52
N GLY A 152 -9.81 19.66 -6.77
CA GLY A 152 -11.00 18.93 -7.21
C GLY A 152 -10.71 18.02 -8.41
N PRO A 153 -11.59 17.06 -8.71
CA PRO A 153 -11.33 16.04 -9.72
C PRO A 153 -10.89 16.63 -11.07
N ARG A 154 -9.87 16.02 -11.68
CA ARG A 154 -9.37 16.42 -12.99
C ARG A 154 -10.48 16.37 -14.05
N PRO A 155 -10.58 17.38 -14.94
CA PRO A 155 -11.54 17.37 -16.04
C PRO A 155 -11.33 16.20 -17.03
N THR A 156 -10.10 15.70 -17.15
CA THR A 156 -9.71 14.65 -18.10
C THR A 156 -9.95 13.23 -17.57
N GLY A 157 -10.48 13.09 -16.35
CA GLY A 157 -10.70 11.79 -15.70
C GLY A 157 -9.56 11.36 -14.78
N PRO A 158 -9.72 10.22 -14.09
CA PRO A 158 -8.74 9.70 -13.16
C PRO A 158 -7.51 9.14 -13.89
N ARG A 159 -6.36 9.18 -13.22
CA ARG A 159 -5.09 8.55 -13.61
C ARG A 159 -4.50 7.80 -12.42
N ASN A 160 -3.63 6.83 -12.67
CA ASN A 160 -2.88 6.15 -11.63
C ASN A 160 -1.42 6.57 -11.65
N LEU A 161 -0.87 6.82 -10.47
CA LEU A 161 0.56 6.64 -10.22
C LEU A 161 0.85 5.15 -10.24
N VAL A 162 1.85 4.74 -11.01
CA VAL A 162 2.22 3.34 -11.12
C VAL A 162 3.70 3.16 -10.82
N TYR A 163 4.00 2.31 -9.84
CA TYR A 163 5.35 1.84 -9.55
C TYR A 163 5.55 0.46 -10.13
N VAL A 164 6.72 0.22 -10.71
CA VAL A 164 7.15 -1.10 -11.15
C VAL A 164 8.46 -1.43 -10.45
N MET A 165 8.45 -2.51 -9.69
CA MET A 165 9.58 -3.00 -8.92
C MET A 165 9.93 -4.41 -9.37
N ARG A 166 11.22 -4.63 -9.65
CA ARG A 166 11.74 -5.95 -10.02
C ARG A 166 12.63 -6.49 -8.90
N PHE A 167 12.23 -7.64 -8.37
CA PHE A 167 12.97 -8.38 -7.35
C PHE A 167 13.62 -9.61 -7.98
N ASP A 168 14.95 -9.61 -8.05
CA ASP A 168 15.69 -10.80 -8.48
C ASP A 168 15.66 -11.88 -7.39
N LEU A 169 15.46 -13.13 -7.81
CA LEU A 169 15.58 -14.27 -6.91
C LEU A 169 17.08 -14.58 -6.70
N PRO A 170 17.53 -14.86 -5.46
CA PRO A 170 18.93 -15.18 -5.18
C PRO A 170 19.44 -16.39 -5.98
N GLN A 171 18.54 -17.35 -6.25
CA GLN A 171 18.77 -18.49 -7.12
C GLN A 171 17.49 -18.77 -7.92
N PRO A 172 17.60 -19.15 -9.21
CA PRO A 172 16.43 -19.54 -9.97
C PRO A 172 15.72 -20.75 -9.38
N ALA A 173 14.40 -20.70 -9.27
CA ALA A 173 13.59 -21.72 -8.61
C ALA A 173 12.39 -22.14 -9.47
N LYS A 174 11.96 -23.40 -9.36
CA LYS A 174 10.73 -23.89 -10.01
C LYS A 174 9.46 -23.45 -9.28
N VAL A 175 9.58 -23.18 -7.98
CA VAL A 175 8.50 -22.74 -7.11
C VAL A 175 8.92 -21.45 -6.44
N PHE A 176 8.04 -20.46 -6.42
CA PHE A 176 8.19 -19.30 -5.56
C PHE A 176 6.82 -18.87 -5.04
N SER A 177 6.83 -18.16 -3.92
CA SER A 177 5.66 -17.43 -3.43
C SER A 177 6.02 -16.01 -3.06
N ILE A 178 5.01 -15.16 -3.09
CA ILE A 178 5.10 -13.75 -2.76
C ILE A 178 3.87 -13.35 -1.96
N THR A 179 4.10 -12.60 -0.89
CA THR A 179 3.05 -11.89 -0.15
C THR A 179 3.48 -10.44 0.00
N THR A 180 2.56 -9.51 -0.27
CA THR A 180 2.81 -8.07 -0.09
C THR A 180 1.82 -7.53 0.93
N PHE A 181 2.30 -6.84 1.97
CA PHE A 181 1.45 -6.21 2.98
C PHE A 181 2.15 -5.06 3.70
N ASP A 182 1.39 -4.14 4.24
CA ASP A 182 1.91 -3.08 5.10
C ASP A 182 1.75 -3.46 6.59
N PRO A 183 2.83 -3.70 7.34
CA PRO A 183 2.74 -4.05 8.76
C PRO A 183 2.24 -2.91 9.63
N ASP A 184 2.38 -1.66 9.15
CA ASP A 184 2.03 -0.46 9.90
C ASP A 184 0.58 0.00 9.65
N ASP A 185 -0.18 -0.72 8.82
CA ASP A 185 -1.61 -0.52 8.56
C ASP A 185 -1.98 0.84 7.91
N PHE A 186 -1.08 1.42 7.11
CA PHE A 186 -1.32 2.66 6.37
C PHE A 186 -1.78 2.42 4.92
N ILE A 187 -1.40 1.30 4.32
CA ILE A 187 -1.65 0.98 2.91
C ILE A 187 -2.35 -0.38 2.80
N ARG A 188 -3.50 -0.42 2.12
CA ARG A 188 -4.11 -1.70 1.71
C ARG A 188 -3.68 -2.03 0.29
N ILE A 189 -3.09 -3.21 0.15
CA ILE A 189 -2.55 -3.74 -1.11
C ILE A 189 -3.37 -4.98 -1.48
N GLU A 190 -3.99 -4.96 -2.65
CA GLU A 190 -4.79 -6.09 -3.16
C GLU A 190 -4.22 -6.62 -4.47
N VAL A 191 -4.05 -7.94 -4.57
CA VAL A 191 -3.60 -8.54 -5.83
C VAL A 191 -4.73 -8.53 -6.85
N ASN A 192 -4.42 -8.10 -8.08
CA ASN A 192 -5.31 -8.14 -9.21
C ASN A 192 -5.60 -9.60 -9.60
N LYS A 193 -6.81 -10.07 -9.26
CA LYS A 193 -7.27 -11.45 -9.48
C LYS A 193 -7.48 -11.80 -10.96
N ASP A 194 -7.64 -10.78 -11.81
CA ASP A 194 -7.82 -10.97 -13.25
C ASP A 194 -6.49 -11.11 -14.00
N GLN A 195 -5.36 -10.85 -13.33
CA GLN A 195 -4.01 -10.88 -13.92
C GLN A 195 -3.07 -11.88 -13.22
N ILE A 196 -3.61 -12.99 -12.72
CA ILE A 196 -2.81 -14.06 -12.11
C ILE A 196 -2.07 -14.84 -13.20
N PRO A 197 -0.73 -14.96 -13.13
CA PRO A 197 0.02 -15.68 -14.15
C PRO A 197 -0.34 -17.17 -14.20
N ALA A 198 -0.18 -17.78 -15.38
CA ALA A 198 -0.40 -19.22 -15.55
C ALA A 198 0.54 -20.03 -14.64
N GLY A 199 0.03 -21.09 -14.03
CA GLY A 199 0.78 -21.88 -13.04
C GLY A 199 0.91 -21.22 -11.67
N CYS A 200 0.22 -20.10 -11.43
CA CYS A 200 0.11 -19.46 -10.13
C CYS A 200 -1.27 -19.64 -9.52
N ALA A 201 -1.31 -19.73 -8.19
CA ALA A 201 -2.52 -19.76 -7.39
C ALA A 201 -2.46 -18.67 -6.32
N LEU A 202 -3.62 -18.05 -6.06
CA LEU A 202 -3.81 -17.16 -4.92
C LEU A 202 -4.37 -17.91 -3.73
N ALA A 203 -3.81 -17.62 -2.56
CA ALA A 203 -4.34 -18.01 -1.27
C ALA A 203 -4.29 -16.81 -0.32
N LYS A 204 -5.05 -16.86 0.77
CA LYS A 204 -4.92 -15.91 1.87
C LYS A 204 -3.80 -16.36 2.80
N SER A 205 -2.88 -15.47 3.13
CA SER A 205 -1.83 -15.73 4.12
C SER A 205 -2.47 -15.95 5.48
N THR A 206 -2.17 -17.03 6.19
CA THR A 206 -2.71 -17.23 7.54
C THR A 206 -1.96 -16.44 8.61
N THR A 207 -0.82 -15.85 8.25
CA THR A 207 0.09 -15.16 9.16
C THR A 207 0.13 -13.65 8.91
N TYR A 208 0.04 -13.23 7.66
CA TYR A 208 0.17 -11.83 7.26
C TYR A 208 -1.21 -11.21 7.06
N LYS A 209 -1.42 -10.07 7.71
CA LYS A 209 -2.68 -9.33 7.65
C LYS A 209 -2.48 -8.13 6.74
N ALA A 210 -3.38 -7.96 5.81
CA ALA A 210 -3.51 -6.74 5.03
C ALA A 210 -4.88 -6.19 5.43
N GLU A 211 -4.89 -5.22 6.35
CA GLU A 211 -6.07 -4.63 7.03
C GLU A 211 -6.63 -5.42 8.22
N PHE A 212 -6.90 -4.70 9.32
CA PHE A 212 -7.63 -5.20 10.49
C PHE A 212 -8.89 -4.35 10.71
N VAL A 213 -10.01 -4.79 10.14
CA VAL A 213 -11.32 -4.44 10.71
C VAL A 213 -11.36 -5.08 12.10
N ARG A 214 -11.54 -4.29 13.15
CA ARG A 214 -11.53 -4.80 14.54
C ARG A 214 -12.50 -5.98 14.68
N GLY A 215 -11.95 -7.18 14.90
CA GLY A 215 -12.71 -8.44 15.02
C GLY A 215 -12.78 -9.30 13.76
N TYR A 216 -12.29 -8.81 12.61
CA TYR A 216 -12.29 -9.50 11.32
C TYR A 216 -10.93 -9.31 10.63
N PRO A 217 -9.92 -10.15 10.93
CA PRO A 217 -8.62 -10.03 10.28
C PRO A 217 -8.76 -10.28 8.77
N VAL A 218 -8.37 -9.30 7.96
CA VAL A 218 -8.21 -9.49 6.51
C VAL A 218 -6.78 -9.94 6.27
N PHE A 219 -6.66 -11.08 5.62
CA PHE A 219 -5.39 -11.71 5.36
C PHE A 219 -4.84 -11.26 4.01
N ALA A 220 -3.53 -10.98 3.97
CA ALA A 220 -2.84 -10.59 2.76
C ALA A 220 -2.91 -11.72 1.72
N ASP A 221 -2.97 -11.36 0.44
CA ASP A 221 -2.90 -12.35 -0.63
C ASP A 221 -1.47 -12.88 -0.76
N THR A 222 -1.34 -14.21 -0.71
CA THR A 222 -0.13 -14.94 -1.07
C THR A 222 -0.33 -15.53 -2.46
N MET A 223 0.50 -15.11 -3.41
CA MET A 223 0.57 -15.75 -4.73
C MET A 223 1.69 -16.78 -4.74
N THR A 224 1.36 -18.02 -5.06
CA THR A 224 2.35 -19.11 -5.22
C THR A 224 2.35 -19.56 -6.67
N CYS A 225 3.52 -19.61 -7.28
CA CYS A 225 3.71 -20.04 -8.65
C CYS A 225 4.60 -21.27 -8.72
N GLN A 226 4.22 -22.23 -9.57
CA GLN A 226 4.95 -23.47 -9.77
C GLN A 226 5.05 -23.77 -11.27
N LEU A 227 6.28 -23.95 -11.75
CA LEU A 227 6.55 -24.49 -13.08
C LEU A 227 6.51 -26.02 -13.06
N PRO A 228 6.23 -26.66 -14.21
CA PRO A 228 6.35 -28.11 -14.38
C PRO A 228 7.74 -28.68 -13.99
#